data_AF-K1RFI0-F1
#
_entry.id   AF-K1RFI0-F1
#
_cell.length_a   1.000
_cell.length_b   1.000
_cell.length_c   1.000
_cell.angle_alpha   90.00
_cell.angle_beta   90.00
_cell.angle_gamma   90.00
#
_symmetry.space_group_name_H-M   'P 1'
#
loop_
_entity.id
_entity.type
_entity.pdbx_description
1 polymer ?
#
loop_
_entity_poly.entity_id
_entity_poly.type
_entity_poly.pdbx_seq_one_letter_code
_entity_poly.pdbx_strand_id
1 'polypeptide(L)'
;MNNIGLFVVLCLWVAYGQESCDRKEMEDTICSLCSQRKESQSGHQIAFFSYMSKNIPIKSITKHKTLVYDMVETNAGHGYDVNSGKFTAPESGIYVFHTTTTSYDRSHSSIEVVKKWQGERCSMG
;
A
#
# COMPACT_ATOMS: atom_id res chain seq x y z
N MET A 1 -16.37 25.93 17.15
CA MET A 1 -16.55 25.98 15.68
C MET A 1 -15.48 25.09 15.08
N ASN A 2 -15.91 23.93 14.59
CA ASN A 2 -15.03 22.83 14.18
C ASN A 2 -14.47 23.11 12.79
N ASN A 3 -13.16 23.34 12.68
CA ASN A 3 -12.46 23.19 11.41
C ASN A 3 -11.73 21.85 11.46
N ILE A 4 -12.41 20.80 10.99
CA ILE A 4 -11.74 19.56 10.59
C ILE A 4 -11.07 19.90 9.27
N GLY A 5 -9.84 20.38 9.35
CA GLY A 5 -8.95 20.50 8.21
C GLY A 5 -8.67 19.10 7.70
N LEU A 6 -9.39 18.69 6.67
CA LEU A 6 -9.06 17.56 5.81
C LEU A 6 -7.67 17.85 5.23
N PHE A 7 -6.60 17.40 5.90
CA PHE A 7 -5.24 17.44 5.39
C PHE A 7 -5.09 16.32 4.34
N VAL A 8 -5.78 16.51 3.22
CA VAL A 8 -5.36 15.93 1.95
C VAL A 8 -4.05 16.64 1.63
N VAL A 9 -2.93 16.00 1.94
CA VAL A 9 -1.62 16.45 1.51
C VAL A 9 -1.58 16.29 -0.01
N LEU A 10 -2.08 17.32 -0.69
CA LEU A 10 -1.70 17.68 -2.05
C LEU A 10 -0.22 18.06 -2.01
N CYS A 11 0.67 17.08 -2.17
CA CYS A 11 2.00 17.33 -2.71
C CYS A 11 2.03 16.83 -4.16
N LEU A 12 1.44 17.62 -5.05
CA LEU A 12 1.92 17.69 -6.43
C LEU A 12 3.29 18.37 -6.39
N TRP A 13 4.35 17.61 -6.22
CA TRP A 13 5.64 17.98 -6.79
C TRP A 13 6.12 16.81 -7.65
N VAL A 14 6.28 17.13 -8.92
CA VAL A 14 6.89 16.28 -9.95
C VAL A 14 8.31 15.96 -9.46
N ALA A 15 8.47 14.82 -8.79
CA ALA A 15 9.78 14.27 -8.48
C ALA A 15 10.23 13.42 -9.67
N TYR A 16 11.10 14.01 -10.49
CA TYR A 16 11.97 13.24 -11.37
C TYR A 16 12.72 12.22 -10.51
N GLY A 17 12.65 10.94 -10.89
CA GLY A 17 12.90 9.81 -10.00
C GLY A 17 14.18 9.88 -9.15
N GLN A 18 13.99 9.72 -7.85
CA GLN A 18 14.92 9.02 -6.97
C GLN A 18 14.09 8.12 -6.05
N GLU A 19 14.14 6.81 -6.29
CA GLU A 19 13.52 5.76 -5.45
C GLU A 19 13.85 5.90 -3.94
N SER A 20 14.91 6.65 -3.62
CA SER A 20 15.36 6.90 -2.25
C SER A 20 14.48 7.87 -1.45
N CYS A 21 13.81 8.84 -2.08
CA CYS A 21 13.02 9.84 -1.35
C CYS A 21 11.65 9.29 -0.96
N ASP A 22 10.97 8.58 -1.87
CA ASP A 22 9.67 7.95 -1.62
C ASP A 22 9.74 6.91 -0.50
N ARG A 23 10.81 6.12 -0.47
CA ARG A 23 11.02 5.12 0.59
C ARG A 23 11.18 5.79 1.96
N LYS A 24 12.01 6.83 2.04
CA LYS A 24 12.30 7.52 3.30
C LYS A 24 11.06 8.24 3.85
N GLU A 25 10.26 8.84 2.98
CA GLU A 25 9.00 9.49 3.38
C GLU A 25 7.98 8.47 3.91
N MET A 26 7.87 7.30 3.26
CA MET A 26 7.02 6.22 3.76
C MET A 26 7.53 5.65 5.10
N GLU A 27 8.83 5.43 5.24
CA GLU A 27 9.46 5.02 6.51
C GLU A 27 9.21 6.05 7.64
N ASP A 28 9.41 7.33 7.35
CA ASP A 28 9.20 8.43 8.30
C ASP A 28 7.70 8.53 8.68
N THR A 29 6.78 8.30 7.73
CA THR A 29 5.33 8.25 7.98
C THR A 29 4.97 7.10 8.92
N ILE A 30 5.52 5.90 8.70
CA ILE A 30 5.30 4.74 9.58
C ILE A 30 5.87 5.02 10.98
N CYS A 31 7.07 5.58 11.07
CA CYS A 31 7.70 5.95 12.33
C CYS A 31 6.88 7.01 13.09
N SER A 32 6.33 7.99 12.38
CA SER A 32 5.44 9.02 12.93
C SER A 32 4.14 8.42 13.45
N LEU A 33 3.49 7.54 12.68
CA LEU A 33 2.27 6.84 13.09
C LEU A 33 2.50 5.95 14.32
N CYS A 34 3.62 5.25 14.39
CA CYS A 34 4.01 4.47 15.57
C CYS A 34 4.31 5.35 16.78
N SER A 35 4.98 6.49 16.60
CA SER A 35 5.32 7.44 17.67
C SER A 35 4.10 8.19 18.21
N GLN A 36 3.11 8.48 17.35
CA GLN A 36 1.83 9.06 17.75
C GLN A 36 0.99 8.10 18.60
N ARG A 37 1.22 6.77 18.51
CA ARG A 37 0.61 5.76 19.38
C ARG A 37 1.39 5.54 20.68
N LYS A 38 1.84 6.61 21.34
CA LYS A 38 2.35 6.50 22.72
C LYS A 38 1.25 6.75 23.75
N GLU A 39 0.11 6.06 23.57
CA GLU A 39 -0.91 5.77 24.59
C GLU A 39 -2.06 4.94 23.98
N SER A 40 -1.79 3.71 23.53
CA SER A 40 -2.85 2.67 23.45
C SER A 40 -2.24 1.27 23.36
N GLN A 41 -1.85 0.75 24.52
CA GLN A 41 -1.63 -0.69 24.71
C GLN A 41 -3.01 -1.35 24.82
N SER A 42 -3.57 -1.80 23.69
CA SER A 42 -4.63 -2.85 23.53
C SER A 42 -5.50 -2.70 22.26
N GLY A 43 -5.13 -1.87 21.27
CA GLY A 43 -5.80 -1.85 19.97
C GLY A 43 -5.13 -2.78 18.95
N HIS A 44 -5.90 -3.61 18.25
CA HIS A 44 -5.43 -4.38 17.10
C HIS A 44 -4.85 -3.43 16.04
N GLN A 45 -3.53 -3.38 15.91
CA GLN A 45 -2.86 -2.57 14.89
C GLN A 45 -2.77 -3.36 13.59
N ILE A 46 -3.38 -2.82 12.54
CA ILE A 46 -3.30 -3.39 11.20
C ILE A 46 -2.56 -2.40 10.31
N ALA A 47 -1.39 -2.80 9.84
CA ALA A 47 -0.55 -1.98 8.96
C ALA A 47 0.44 -2.88 8.22
N PHE A 48 0.73 -2.57 6.96
CA PHE A 48 1.79 -3.23 6.23
C PHE A 48 2.61 -2.25 5.40
N PHE A 49 3.88 -2.58 5.21
CA PHE A 49 4.79 -1.87 4.33
C PHE A 49 5.70 -2.89 3.63
N SER A 50 5.72 -2.84 2.31
CA SER A 50 6.42 -3.80 1.47
C SER A 50 6.96 -3.14 0.19
N TYR A 51 8.09 -3.63 -0.31
CA TYR A 51 8.70 -3.18 -1.57
C TYR A 51 9.21 -4.36 -2.41
N MET A 52 9.56 -4.08 -3.67
CA MET A 52 10.16 -5.06 -4.58
C MET A 52 11.68 -5.13 -4.35
N SER A 53 12.22 -6.32 -4.12
CA SER A 53 13.67 -6.52 -4.00
C SER A 53 14.40 -6.38 -5.33
N LYS A 54 13.68 -6.60 -6.44
CA LYS A 54 14.23 -6.66 -7.80
C LYS A 54 13.30 -6.03 -8.80
N ASN A 55 13.90 -5.41 -9.82
CA ASN A 55 13.18 -4.91 -10.98
C ASN A 55 12.56 -6.07 -11.77
N ILE A 56 11.30 -5.92 -12.17
CA ILE A 56 10.60 -6.88 -13.02
C ILE A 56 10.76 -6.45 -14.47
N PRO A 57 11.28 -7.32 -15.37
CA PRO A 57 11.34 -6.99 -16.79
C PRO A 57 9.94 -6.75 -17.36
N ILE A 58 9.71 -5.62 -18.02
CA ILE A 58 8.38 -5.26 -18.56
C ILE A 58 7.84 -6.30 -19.54
N LYS A 59 8.72 -6.98 -20.30
CA LYS A 59 8.34 -8.08 -21.18
C LYS A 59 7.67 -9.27 -20.46
N SER A 60 7.89 -9.40 -19.15
CA SER A 60 7.28 -10.45 -18.31
C SER A 60 5.95 -10.01 -17.68
N ILE A 61 5.59 -8.74 -17.78
CA ILE A 61 4.35 -8.19 -17.25
C ILE A 61 3.27 -8.33 -18.33
N THR A 62 2.26 -9.15 -18.04
CA THR A 62 1.05 -9.26 -18.86
C THR A 62 -0.05 -8.37 -18.30
N LYS A 63 -1.06 -8.09 -19.13
CA LYS A 63 -2.27 -7.40 -18.66
C LYS A 63 -2.86 -8.12 -17.45
N HIS A 64 -3.27 -7.37 -16.43
CA HIS A 64 -3.84 -7.89 -15.18
C HIS A 64 -2.90 -8.79 -14.34
N LYS A 65 -1.58 -8.70 -14.55
CA LYS A 65 -0.62 -9.36 -13.67
C LYS A 65 -0.63 -8.69 -12.28
N THR A 66 -0.80 -9.49 -11.24
CA THR A 66 -0.59 -9.02 -9.86
C THR A 66 0.89 -8.79 -9.61
N LEU A 67 1.23 -7.57 -9.17
CA LEU A 67 2.56 -7.21 -8.70
C LEU A 67 2.75 -7.72 -7.28
N VAL A 68 3.88 -8.38 -7.04
CA VAL A 68 4.24 -8.94 -5.73
C VAL A 68 5.40 -8.12 -5.18
N TYR A 69 5.21 -7.54 -3.98
CA TYR A 69 6.25 -6.83 -3.25
C TYR A 69 6.83 -7.82 -2.23
N ASP A 70 7.93 -8.43 -2.60
CA ASP A 70 8.50 -9.63 -1.95
C ASP A 70 9.30 -9.34 -0.67
N MET A 71 9.59 -8.07 -0.39
CA MET A 71 10.23 -7.64 0.86
C MET A 71 9.22 -6.93 1.74
N VAL A 72 9.11 -7.37 2.99
CA VAL A 72 8.14 -6.86 3.97
C VAL A 72 8.88 -6.29 5.17
N GLU A 73 8.72 -4.99 5.40
CA GLU A 73 9.29 -4.29 6.57
C GLU A 73 8.33 -4.30 7.75
N THR A 74 7.02 -4.28 7.50
CA THR A 74 5.99 -4.33 8.53
C THR A 74 4.76 -5.07 8.02
N ASN A 75 4.14 -5.89 8.87
CA ASN A 75 2.90 -6.62 8.57
C ASN A 75 2.10 -6.88 9.87
N ALA A 76 1.82 -5.81 10.61
CA ALA A 76 1.00 -5.87 11.80
C ALA A 76 -0.43 -6.30 11.42
N GLY A 77 -0.98 -7.29 12.14
CA GLY A 77 -2.26 -7.91 11.81
C GLY A 77 -2.19 -8.95 10.69
N HIS A 78 -1.01 -9.23 10.13
CA HIS A 78 -0.75 -10.31 9.16
C HIS A 78 -1.68 -10.32 7.93
N GLY A 79 -2.14 -9.13 7.50
CA GLY A 79 -3.07 -9.01 6.38
C GLY A 79 -2.41 -9.12 5.01
N TYR A 80 -1.11 -8.83 4.89
CA TYR A 80 -0.38 -8.91 3.62
C TYR A 80 0.24 -10.29 3.41
N ASP A 81 -0.02 -10.91 2.26
CA ASP A 81 0.61 -12.16 1.81
C ASP A 81 1.72 -11.85 0.79
N VAL A 82 2.96 -12.03 1.24
CA VAL A 82 4.19 -11.78 0.46
C VAL A 82 4.30 -12.66 -0.78
N ASN A 83 3.67 -13.83 -0.82
CA ASN A 83 3.76 -14.74 -1.96
C ASN A 83 2.79 -14.35 -3.07
N SER A 84 1.63 -13.79 -2.70
CA SER A 84 0.58 -13.44 -3.67
C SER A 84 0.45 -11.95 -3.94
N GLY A 85 1.09 -11.09 -3.14
CA GLY A 85 0.98 -9.64 -3.24
C GLY A 85 -0.38 -9.10 -2.80
N LYS A 86 -1.19 -9.90 -2.12
CA LYS A 86 -2.57 -9.56 -1.74
C LYS A 86 -2.64 -9.13 -0.29
N PHE A 87 -3.42 -8.09 -0.05
CA PHE A 87 -3.84 -7.71 1.29
C PHE A 87 -5.26 -8.22 1.55
N THR A 88 -5.45 -8.92 2.66
CA THR A 88 -6.74 -9.31 3.21
C THR A 88 -6.97 -8.52 4.48
N ALA A 89 -8.05 -7.74 4.52
CA ALA A 89 -8.44 -6.98 5.71
C ALA A 89 -8.76 -7.96 6.85
N PRO A 90 -7.96 -7.98 7.95
CA PRO A 90 -8.23 -8.85 9.10
C PRO A 90 -9.51 -8.46 9.85
N GLU A 91 -9.85 -7.17 9.80
CA GLU A 91 -11.02 -6.60 10.46
C GLU A 91 -11.80 -5.67 9.53
N SER A 92 -13.10 -5.47 9.82
CA SER A 92 -13.92 -4.52 9.09
C SER A 92 -13.53 -3.09 9.46
N GLY A 93 -13.29 -2.24 8.46
CA GLY A 93 -12.85 -0.88 8.71
C GLY A 93 -12.47 -0.15 7.42
N ILE A 94 -11.93 1.05 7.61
CA ILE A 94 -11.42 1.88 6.52
C ILE A 94 -9.92 1.64 6.40
N TYR A 95 -9.47 1.36 5.18
CA TYR A 95 -8.06 1.13 4.85
C TYR A 95 -7.61 2.16 3.82
N VAL A 96 -6.41 2.70 4.04
CA VAL A 96 -5.76 3.62 3.11
C VAL A 96 -4.60 2.88 2.48
N PHE A 97 -4.53 2.88 1.15
CA PHE A 97 -3.43 2.28 0.40
C PHE A 97 -2.64 3.37 -0.29
N HIS A 98 -1.32 3.32 -0.13
CA HIS A 98 -0.38 4.10 -0.92
C HIS A 98 0.50 3.12 -1.69
N THR A 99 0.69 3.38 -2.97
CA THR A 99 1.53 2.54 -3.83
C THR A 99 2.23 3.40 -4.87
N THR A 100 3.51 3.15 -5.02
CA THR A 100 4.34 3.76 -6.06
C THR A 100 5.06 2.63 -6.78
N THR A 101 4.97 2.61 -8.11
CA THR A 101 5.74 1.70 -8.95
C THR A 101 6.18 2.49 -10.17
N THR A 102 7.49 2.54 -10.38
CA THR A 102 8.10 3.29 -11.48
C THR A 102 8.60 2.31 -12.54
N SER A 103 8.51 2.71 -13.81
CA SER A 103 9.22 2.04 -14.90
C SER A 103 10.57 2.72 -15.09
N TYR A 104 11.65 1.95 -15.07
CA TYR A 104 13.00 2.48 -15.26
C TYR A 104 13.29 2.85 -16.72
N ASP A 105 12.65 2.17 -17.67
CA ASP A 105 12.76 2.50 -19.09
C ASP A 105 11.69 3.53 -19.50
N ARG A 106 11.74 3.97 -20.77
CA ARG A 106 10.72 4.87 -21.34
C ARG A 106 9.39 4.17 -21.64
N SER A 107 9.13 3.01 -21.03
CA SER A 107 7.83 2.35 -21.16
C SER A 107 6.78 3.08 -20.34
N HIS A 108 5.52 2.79 -20.65
CA HIS A 108 4.40 3.27 -19.86
C HIS A 108 3.82 2.09 -19.08
N SER A 109 3.82 2.19 -17.76
CA SER A 109 3.21 1.22 -16.86
C SER A 109 2.13 1.92 -16.04
N SER A 110 0.95 1.33 -15.98
CA SER A 110 -0.14 1.77 -15.11
C SER A 110 -0.35 0.75 -14.00
N ILE A 111 -0.40 1.22 -12.75
CA ILE A 111 -0.75 0.40 -11.60
C ILE A 111 -2.15 0.73 -11.11
N GLU A 112 -2.87 -0.29 -10.71
CA GLU A 112 -4.23 -0.16 -10.20
C GLU A 112 -4.37 -0.93 -8.89
N VAL A 113 -4.92 -0.28 -7.88
CA VAL A 113 -5.33 -0.95 -6.64
C VAL A 113 -6.72 -1.53 -6.88
N VAL A 114 -6.82 -2.86 -6.87
CA VAL A 114 -8.07 -3.59 -7.17
C VAL A 114 -8.61 -4.30 -5.94
N LYS A 115 -9.90 -4.11 -5.65
CA LYS A 115 -10.64 -4.96 -4.71
C LYS A 115 -11.20 -6.15 -5.48
N LYS A 116 -10.87 -7.38 -5.07
CA LYS A 116 -11.53 -8.56 -5.63
C LYS A 116 -12.98 -8.59 -5.15
N TRP A 117 -13.91 -8.73 -6.09
CA TRP A 117 -15.31 -9.00 -5.78
C TRP A 117 -15.46 -10.49 -5.42
N GLN A 118 -15.59 -10.81 -4.14
CA GLN A 118 -16.21 -12.07 -3.72
C GLN A 118 -17.71 -11.81 -3.64
N GLY A 119 -18.44 -12.15 -4.70
CA GLY A 119 -19.90 -12.16 -4.64
C GLY A 119 -20.35 -13.28 -3.72
N GLU A 120 -20.85 -12.93 -2.53
CA GLU A 120 -21.82 -13.80 -1.88
C GLU A 120 -23.02 -13.89 -2.82
N ARG A 121 -23.27 -15.09 -3.31
CA ARG A 121 -24.41 -15.38 -4.16
C ARG A 121 -25.63 -15.14 -3.27
N CYS A 122 -26.29 -14.00 -3.40
CA CYS A 122 -27.58 -13.75 -2.76
C CYS A 122 -28.50 -14.92 -3.13
N SER A 123 -28.68 -15.85 -2.19
CA SER A 123 -29.63 -16.94 -2.33
C SER A 123 -30.98 -16.29 -2.11
N MET A 124 -31.66 -15.94 -3.20
CA MET A 124 -33.06 -15.52 -3.14
C MET A 124 -33.85 -16.75 -2.66
N GLY A 125 -34.37 -16.67 -1.44
CA GLY A 125 -35.39 -17.59 -0.93
C GLY A 125 -36.76 -17.28 -1.51
#